data_AF-A0A9D6VQK6-F1
#
_entry.id   AF-A0A9D6VQK6-F1
#
_cell.length_a   1.000
_cell.length_b   1.000
_cell.length_c   1.000
_cell.angle_alpha   90.00
_cell.angle_beta   90.00
_cell.angle_gamma   90.00
#
_symmetry.space_group_name_H-M   'P 1'
#
loop_
_entity.id
_entity.type
_entity.pdbx_description
1 polymer ?
#
loop_
_entity_poly.entity_id
_entity_poly.type
_entity_poly.pdbx_seq_one_letter_code
_entity_poly.pdbx_strand_id
1 'polypeptide(L)'
;MNLIVIFASILFIFINISLSEAVSHFSSDIKAKRFPAQIEFNDIWFYSSDGSKVIPDIDTEWITVVFRSRSGGADYTEDIDERKNQVINRAKPLIKEYNELKDFFYDINIAEDACFFRIEKNTSKNSLKSLIQKLNENSDVDYVHPAIRLNDTTYGFFNAINLKWKTGAGKNSQDLLASKLHSLYEEKNNIYRVNIFEIPFFKAVNFFAEDINVAEASPYLVKLEPSLRLKLSLGINGGNLGDAIPFTLTVAFSDFIKIDPSSIANINLKPNEIQKELFDIEFDTYDYAKAALKSPIVITGRMRFYAPGEFVIPPVNITYTCTTCSDTQVRTSMTEAIIFKTASIVSTKEPERKLIIPTNDLPQNFDIEDYVLKARTSLLIFAVSILAVFLLIGWIWKRQKDIRAEDILLKKLKPDALILERLKTLLNITPPKPHWLYIKEIINLLREYLVARYNIPQEPFGGSGSTFFESVRHMIPGNKIKNVKTVLYETDNIIAAELKEYGEIDKFKSDMAEIININES
;
A
#
# COMPACT_ATOMS: atom_id res chain seq x y z
N MET A 1 -0.28 -35.93 -7.04
CA MET A 1 1.10 -35.68 -6.57
C MET A 1 1.75 -34.44 -7.21
N ASN A 2 0.97 -33.55 -7.87
CA ASN A 2 1.49 -32.36 -8.57
C ASN A 2 1.17 -31.02 -7.89
N LEU A 3 0.49 -31.00 -6.74
CA LEU A 3 0.11 -29.75 -6.06
C LEU A 3 1.15 -29.22 -5.06
N ILE A 4 2.06 -30.07 -4.59
CA ILE A 4 3.02 -29.73 -3.52
C ILE A 4 4.26 -29.03 -4.09
N VAL A 5 4.63 -29.30 -5.35
CA VAL A 5 5.73 -28.61 -6.03
C VAL A 5 5.33 -27.18 -6.44
N ILE A 6 4.05 -26.91 -6.65
CA ILE A 6 3.55 -25.56 -7.00
C ILE A 6 3.61 -24.62 -5.78
N PHE A 7 3.40 -25.14 -4.57
CA PHE A 7 3.45 -24.32 -3.35
C PHE A 7 4.87 -23.93 -2.93
N ALA A 8 5.88 -24.73 -3.26
CA ALA A 8 7.28 -24.41 -2.97
C ALA A 8 7.89 -23.40 -3.97
N SER A 9 7.41 -23.39 -5.22
CA SER A 9 7.88 -22.47 -6.26
C SER A 9 7.27 -21.06 -6.17
N ILE A 10 6.18 -20.87 -5.42
CA ILE A 10 5.52 -19.56 -5.23
C ILE A 10 6.19 -18.74 -4.11
N LEU A 11 7.04 -19.35 -3.27
CA LEU A 11 7.65 -18.66 -2.14
C LEU A 11 8.93 -17.86 -2.49
N PHE A 12 9.36 -17.81 -3.76
CA PHE A 12 10.68 -17.27 -4.13
C PHE A 12 10.72 -16.13 -5.16
N ILE A 13 9.60 -15.51 -5.53
CA ILE A 13 9.62 -14.33 -6.41
C ILE A 13 8.65 -13.27 -5.87
N PHE A 14 9.11 -12.01 -5.86
CA PHE A 14 8.48 -10.77 -5.41
C PHE A 14 8.91 -10.23 -4.03
N ILE A 15 10.20 -9.93 -3.89
CA ILE A 15 10.57 -8.61 -3.38
C ILE A 15 10.33 -7.65 -4.55
N ASN A 16 9.10 -7.17 -4.70
CA ASN A 16 8.86 -5.98 -5.49
C ASN A 16 9.52 -4.83 -4.72
N ILE A 17 10.72 -4.44 -5.17
CA ILE A 17 11.17 -3.07 -5.01
C ILE A 17 10.14 -2.27 -5.81
N SER A 18 9.18 -1.67 -5.10
CA SER A 18 8.27 -0.69 -5.66
C SER A 18 9.15 0.45 -6.19
N LEU A 19 9.50 0.39 -7.48
CA LEU A 19 9.71 1.63 -8.23
C LEU A 19 8.44 2.44 -7.97
N SER A 20 8.57 3.67 -7.48
CA SER A 20 7.42 4.56 -7.35
C SER A 20 6.83 4.73 -8.75
N GLU A 21 5.77 3.97 -9.03
CA GLU A 21 4.93 4.18 -10.18
C GLU A 21 4.36 5.58 -10.02
N ALA A 22 4.75 6.47 -10.94
CA ALA A 22 4.22 7.82 -11.03
C ALA A 22 2.70 7.73 -11.09
N VAL A 23 2.02 8.20 -10.05
CA VAL A 23 0.56 8.18 -9.97
C VAL A 23 0.03 9.26 -10.90
N SER A 24 -0.81 8.84 -11.85
CA SER A 24 -1.42 9.66 -12.90
C SER A 24 -2.26 10.81 -12.36
N HIS A 25 -2.37 11.89 -13.14
CA HIS A 25 -3.32 13.02 -13.12
C HIS A 25 -4.08 13.34 -11.82
N PHE A 26 -3.69 14.44 -11.16
CA PHE A 26 -4.41 14.99 -10.00
C PHE A 26 -5.41 16.10 -10.36
N SER A 27 -5.43 16.56 -11.62
CA SER A 27 -6.36 17.60 -12.11
C SER A 27 -7.72 17.03 -12.47
N SER A 28 -8.77 17.85 -12.43
CA SER A 28 -10.07 17.50 -13.00
C SER A 28 -10.10 17.69 -14.51
N ASP A 29 -10.70 16.74 -15.23
CA ASP A 29 -10.96 16.82 -16.69
C ASP A 29 -12.15 17.74 -17.03
N ILE A 30 -12.55 18.62 -16.10
CA ILE A 30 -13.76 19.43 -16.22
C ILE A 30 -13.44 20.73 -16.96
N LYS A 31 -14.08 20.94 -18.11
CA LYS A 31 -13.88 22.14 -18.96
C LYS A 31 -14.27 23.46 -18.29
N ALA A 32 -15.13 23.44 -17.28
CA ALA A 32 -15.60 24.62 -16.55
C ALA A 32 -14.94 24.71 -15.17
N LYS A 33 -14.47 25.91 -14.78
CA LYS A 33 -13.91 26.17 -13.45
C LYS A 33 -14.95 25.85 -12.38
N ARG A 34 -14.59 24.96 -11.46
CA ARG A 34 -15.29 24.73 -10.19
C ARG A 34 -14.36 25.11 -9.05
N PHE A 35 -14.95 25.38 -7.89
CA PHE A 35 -14.20 25.70 -6.68
C PHE A 35 -14.15 24.44 -5.79
N PRO A 36 -12.97 24.04 -5.30
CA PRO A 36 -12.87 22.92 -4.39
C PRO A 36 -13.66 23.21 -3.11
N ALA A 37 -14.21 22.17 -2.48
CA ALA A 37 -14.86 22.29 -1.19
C ALA A 37 -13.85 22.83 -0.16
N GLN A 38 -14.27 23.81 0.64
CA GLN A 38 -13.40 24.46 1.61
C GLN A 38 -12.88 23.44 2.63
N ILE A 39 -11.56 23.41 2.81
CA ILE A 39 -10.90 22.55 3.80
C ILE A 39 -10.75 23.33 5.09
N GLU A 40 -11.36 22.84 6.17
CA GLU A 40 -11.07 23.31 7.51
C GLU A 40 -9.84 22.59 8.07
N PHE A 41 -8.87 23.34 8.58
CA PHE A 41 -7.62 22.76 9.09
C PHE A 41 -7.85 21.83 10.28
N ASN A 42 -8.95 21.99 11.02
CA ASN A 42 -9.33 21.11 12.12
C ASN A 42 -9.83 19.73 11.63
N ASP A 43 -10.23 19.64 10.36
CA ASP A 43 -10.70 18.39 9.75
C ASP A 43 -9.54 17.58 9.16
N ILE A 44 -8.32 18.13 9.16
CA ILE A 44 -7.11 17.46 8.68
C ILE A 44 -6.61 16.51 9.79
N TRP A 45 -7.07 15.27 9.71
CA TRP A 45 -6.59 14.14 10.49
C TRP A 45 -6.88 12.86 9.70
N PHE A 46 -6.26 11.74 10.05
CA PHE A 46 -6.49 10.43 9.45
C PHE A 46 -6.02 9.33 10.42
N TYR A 47 -6.20 8.06 10.08
CA TYR A 47 -5.63 6.95 10.84
C TYR A 47 -4.40 6.38 10.15
N SER A 48 -3.33 6.10 10.90
CA SER A 48 -2.18 5.35 10.38
C SER A 48 -2.51 3.85 10.26
N SER A 49 -1.59 3.10 9.64
CA SER A 49 -1.74 1.66 9.41
C SER A 49 -1.86 0.82 10.69
N ASP A 50 -1.40 1.35 11.83
CA ASP A 50 -1.56 0.75 13.16
C ASP A 50 -2.91 1.09 13.83
N GLY A 51 -3.77 1.87 13.15
CA GLY A 51 -5.07 2.30 13.65
C GLY A 51 -5.01 3.47 14.64
N SER A 52 -3.85 4.10 14.84
CA SER A 52 -3.75 5.30 15.68
C SER A 52 -4.18 6.56 14.91
N LYS A 53 -4.82 7.50 15.60
CA LYS A 53 -5.27 8.76 15.01
C LYS A 53 -4.08 9.72 14.86
N VAL A 54 -3.82 10.14 13.64
CA VAL A 54 -2.77 11.08 13.27
C VAL A 54 -3.39 12.45 12.99
N ILE A 55 -2.93 13.48 13.71
CA ILE A 55 -3.28 14.88 13.48
C ILE A 55 -2.00 15.59 13.07
N PRO A 56 -1.77 15.82 11.76
CA PRO A 56 -0.56 16.49 11.31
C PRO A 56 -0.57 17.98 11.64
N ASP A 57 0.63 18.55 11.73
CA ASP A 57 0.77 20.00 11.75
C ASP A 57 0.59 20.57 10.35
N ILE A 58 -0.03 21.75 10.23
CA ILE A 58 -0.14 22.45 8.96
C ILE A 58 1.17 23.20 8.70
N ASP A 59 1.82 22.89 7.57
CA ASP A 59 3.03 23.59 7.16
C ASP A 59 2.66 24.98 6.64
N THR A 60 3.25 26.01 7.24
CA THR A 60 3.03 27.42 6.86
C THR A 60 4.05 27.93 5.84
N GLU A 61 5.03 27.10 5.45
CA GLU A 61 6.06 27.44 4.48
C GLU A 61 5.80 26.83 3.09
N TRP A 62 4.91 25.85 2.97
CA TRP A 62 4.66 25.14 1.72
C TRP A 62 3.17 24.92 1.46
N ILE A 63 2.78 25.07 0.19
CA ILE A 63 1.47 24.67 -0.35
C ILE A 63 1.65 23.82 -1.59
N THR A 64 0.66 23.00 -1.88
CA THR A 64 0.58 22.20 -3.09
C THR A 64 -0.47 22.82 -4.02
N VAL A 65 -0.09 23.13 -5.25
CA VAL A 65 -0.93 23.74 -6.28
C VAL A 65 -1.06 22.76 -7.44
N VAL A 66 -2.30 22.41 -7.79
CA VAL A 66 -2.61 21.55 -8.94
C VAL A 66 -3.20 22.41 -10.04
N PHE A 67 -2.67 22.30 -11.26
CA PHE A 67 -3.11 23.08 -12.41
C PHE A 67 -4.21 22.36 -13.20
N ARG A 68 -5.08 23.12 -13.87
CA ARG A 68 -6.12 22.52 -14.73
C ARG A 68 -5.50 21.88 -15.96
N SER A 69 -5.84 20.61 -16.25
CA SER A 69 -5.43 19.97 -17.50
C SER A 69 -6.08 20.68 -18.69
N ARG A 70 -5.26 21.09 -19.68
CA ARG A 70 -5.74 21.75 -20.91
C ARG A 70 -5.99 20.77 -22.04
N SER A 71 -5.47 19.55 -21.96
CA SER A 71 -5.65 18.48 -22.92
C SER A 71 -6.78 17.57 -22.45
N GLY A 72 -7.99 17.81 -22.97
CA GLY A 72 -9.14 16.95 -22.70
C GLY A 72 -8.81 15.51 -23.07
N GLY A 73 -9.07 14.59 -22.13
CA GLY A 73 -8.63 13.20 -22.18
C GLY A 73 -8.74 12.54 -23.57
N ALA A 74 -7.59 12.28 -24.16
CA ALA A 74 -7.39 11.34 -25.26
C ALA A 74 -5.90 10.99 -25.31
N ASP A 75 -5.60 9.69 -25.40
CA ASP A 75 -4.29 9.05 -25.63
C ASP A 75 -3.06 9.97 -25.67
N TYR A 76 -2.31 9.95 -24.56
CA TYR A 76 -1.14 10.78 -24.38
C TYR A 76 0.12 10.12 -24.96
N THR A 77 0.47 10.54 -26.17
CA THR A 77 1.83 10.38 -26.73
C THR A 77 2.61 11.70 -26.71
N GLU A 78 2.27 12.63 -25.81
CA GLU A 78 3.00 13.88 -25.62
C GLU A 78 4.32 13.65 -24.86
N ASP A 79 5.39 14.30 -25.33
CA ASP A 79 6.72 14.26 -24.72
C ASP A 79 6.66 14.79 -23.27
N ILE A 80 7.30 14.06 -22.36
CA ILE A 80 7.43 14.37 -20.93
C ILE A 80 7.97 15.80 -20.74
N ASP A 81 8.89 16.23 -21.62
CA ASP A 81 9.49 17.56 -21.57
C ASP A 81 8.51 18.68 -21.94
N GLU A 82 7.55 18.43 -22.84
CA GLU A 82 6.57 19.44 -23.24
C GLU A 82 5.59 19.73 -22.11
N ARG A 83 5.08 18.69 -21.44
CA ARG A 83 4.19 18.79 -20.28
C ARG A 83 4.85 19.49 -19.10
N LYS A 84 6.09 19.11 -18.79
CA LYS A 84 6.92 19.79 -17.80
C LYS A 84 7.02 21.29 -18.08
N ASN A 85 7.32 21.66 -19.33
CA ASN A 85 7.39 23.08 -19.72
C ASN A 85 6.03 23.79 -19.57
N GLN A 86 4.91 23.12 -19.87
CA GLN A 86 3.57 23.69 -19.67
C GLN A 86 3.26 23.96 -18.19
N VAL A 87 3.59 23.03 -17.28
CA VAL A 87 3.40 23.23 -15.83
C VAL A 87 4.26 24.40 -15.32
N ILE A 88 5.54 24.44 -15.70
CA ILE A 88 6.46 25.52 -15.30
C ILE A 88 6.00 26.89 -15.81
N ASN A 89 5.53 26.95 -17.06
CA ASN A 89 5.06 28.19 -17.67
C ASN A 89 3.78 28.71 -16.99
N ARG A 90 2.99 27.83 -16.36
CA ARG A 90 1.84 28.19 -15.50
C ARG A 90 2.28 28.59 -14.09
N ALA A 91 3.33 27.99 -13.55
CA ALA A 91 3.80 28.27 -12.19
C ALA A 91 4.54 29.62 -12.07
N LYS A 92 5.35 30.00 -13.07
CA LYS A 92 6.13 31.25 -13.06
C LYS A 92 5.29 32.52 -12.91
N PRO A 93 4.14 32.69 -13.62
CA PRO A 93 3.26 33.84 -13.42
C PRO A 93 2.73 33.95 -12.00
N LEU A 94 2.40 32.84 -11.33
CA LEU A 94 1.86 32.87 -9.96
C LEU A 94 2.84 33.48 -8.97
N ILE A 95 4.15 33.20 -9.08
CA ILE A 95 5.16 33.86 -8.21
C ILE A 95 5.19 35.39 -8.44
N LYS A 96 4.98 35.84 -9.67
CA LYS A 96 5.01 37.27 -10.00
C LYS A 96 3.73 37.99 -9.57
N GLU A 97 2.60 37.29 -9.60
CA GLU A 97 1.28 37.85 -9.28
C GLU A 97 1.03 37.87 -7.77
N TYR A 98 1.50 36.86 -7.04
CA TYR A 98 1.26 36.70 -5.60
C TYR A 98 2.56 36.89 -4.81
N ASN A 99 2.73 38.06 -4.17
CA ASN A 99 3.93 38.43 -3.39
C ASN A 99 4.24 37.46 -2.23
N GLU A 100 3.22 36.75 -1.75
CA GLU A 100 3.31 35.75 -0.70
C GLU A 100 4.08 34.48 -1.16
N LEU A 101 4.14 34.22 -2.46
CA LEU A 101 4.86 33.09 -3.05
C LEU A 101 6.30 33.49 -3.37
N LYS A 102 7.28 32.75 -2.84
CA LYS A 102 8.71 33.03 -3.05
C LYS A 102 9.35 32.13 -4.10
N ASP A 103 8.94 30.86 -4.14
CA ASP A 103 9.58 29.85 -4.98
C ASP A 103 8.58 28.74 -5.34
N PHE A 104 8.89 27.93 -6.36
CA PHE A 104 8.13 26.72 -6.66
C PHE A 104 9.05 25.55 -6.99
N PHE A 105 8.56 24.35 -6.72
CA PHE A 105 9.21 23.07 -6.95
C PHE A 105 8.27 22.16 -7.75
N TYR A 106 8.78 21.58 -8.83
CA TYR A 106 8.06 20.63 -9.68
C TYR A 106 8.81 19.29 -9.65
N ASP A 107 8.10 18.22 -9.37
CA ASP A 107 8.62 16.85 -9.44
C ASP A 107 7.74 16.00 -10.36
N ILE A 108 8.36 15.58 -11.46
CA ILE A 108 7.72 14.84 -12.55
C ILE A 108 7.33 13.41 -12.16
N ASN A 109 7.99 12.83 -11.16
CA ASN A 109 7.70 11.46 -10.69
C ASN A 109 6.54 11.44 -9.70
N ILE A 110 6.16 12.62 -9.19
CA ILE A 110 5.23 12.78 -8.08
C ILE A 110 3.83 13.14 -8.57
N ALA A 111 3.72 14.08 -9.51
CA ALA A 111 2.43 14.59 -9.98
C ALA A 111 2.55 15.31 -11.33
N GLU A 112 1.92 14.77 -12.37
CA GLU A 112 2.06 15.28 -13.75
C GLU A 112 1.65 16.76 -13.91
N ASP A 113 0.69 17.25 -13.13
CA ASP A 113 0.11 18.60 -13.22
C ASP A 113 0.17 19.42 -11.92
N ALA A 114 1.10 19.12 -11.01
CA ALA A 114 1.19 19.83 -9.74
C ALA A 114 2.58 20.37 -9.40
N CYS A 115 2.61 21.49 -8.68
CA CYS A 115 3.82 22.08 -8.11
C CYS A 115 3.63 22.34 -6.62
N PHE A 116 4.74 22.30 -5.89
CA PHE A 116 4.83 22.81 -4.54
C PHE A 116 5.30 24.26 -4.58
N PHE A 117 4.65 25.15 -3.85
CA PHE A 117 5.07 26.54 -3.74
C PHE A 117 5.55 26.84 -2.33
N ARG A 118 6.67 27.54 -2.25
CA ARG A 118 7.22 28.05 -1.02
C ARG A 118 6.61 29.41 -0.69
N ILE A 119 6.15 29.56 0.53
CA ILE A 119 5.53 30.76 1.06
C ILE A 119 6.54 31.54 1.91
N GLU A 120 6.31 32.84 2.07
CA GLU A 120 7.06 33.68 2.99
C GLU A 120 7.12 33.10 4.42
N LYS A 121 8.31 33.16 5.03
CA LYS A 121 8.54 32.68 6.41
C LYS A 121 7.61 33.41 7.39
N ASN A 122 7.13 32.68 8.40
CA ASN A 122 6.23 33.18 9.45
C ASN A 122 4.81 33.57 8.96
N THR A 123 4.35 33.01 7.84
CA THR A 123 2.97 33.18 7.40
C THR A 123 1.99 32.58 8.42
N SER A 124 1.00 33.36 8.85
CA SER A 124 -0.02 32.88 9.79
C SER A 124 -0.95 31.86 9.13
N LYS A 125 -1.56 30.94 9.91
CA LYS A 125 -2.55 29.98 9.38
C LYS A 125 -3.75 30.66 8.70
N ASN A 126 -4.16 31.84 9.18
CA ASN A 126 -5.26 32.60 8.56
C ASN A 126 -4.83 33.22 7.23
N SER A 127 -3.62 33.77 7.16
CA SER A 127 -3.03 34.28 5.92
C SER A 127 -2.88 33.16 4.88
N LEU A 128 -2.48 31.97 5.33
CA LEU A 128 -2.41 30.76 4.49
C LEU A 128 -3.77 30.38 3.91
N LYS A 129 -4.83 30.35 4.73
CA LYS A 129 -6.21 30.09 4.26
C LYS A 129 -6.64 31.10 3.20
N SER A 130 -6.39 32.39 3.44
CA SER A 130 -6.71 33.45 2.49
C SER A 130 -5.93 33.32 1.18
N LEU A 131 -4.64 32.96 1.25
CA LEU A 131 -3.81 32.71 0.06
C LEU A 131 -4.32 31.52 -0.75
N ILE A 132 -4.66 30.41 -0.09
CA ILE A 132 -5.24 29.23 -0.73
C ILE A 132 -6.55 29.60 -1.45
N GLN A 133 -7.41 30.39 -0.82
CA GLN A 133 -8.66 30.86 -1.44
C GLN A 133 -8.39 31.71 -2.69
N LYS A 134 -7.50 32.70 -2.60
CA LYS A 134 -7.12 33.55 -3.74
C LYS A 134 -6.52 32.75 -4.90
N LEU A 135 -5.67 31.77 -4.61
CA LEU A 135 -5.06 30.93 -5.65
C LEU A 135 -6.10 29.98 -6.28
N ASN A 136 -7.06 29.50 -5.50
CA ASN A 136 -8.18 28.70 -6.03
C ASN A 136 -9.07 29.49 -6.99
N GLU A 137 -9.10 30.82 -6.91
CA GLU A 137 -9.81 31.69 -7.87
C GLU A 137 -9.08 31.86 -9.20
N ASN A 138 -7.77 31.55 -9.27
CA ASN A 138 -7.00 31.65 -10.49
C ASN A 138 -7.50 30.65 -11.55
N SER A 139 -7.59 31.11 -12.81
CA SER A 139 -8.15 30.30 -13.91
C SER A 139 -7.28 29.10 -14.29
N ASP A 140 -5.96 29.19 -14.13
CA ASP A 140 -5.01 28.13 -14.48
C ASP A 140 -4.85 27.08 -13.38
N VAL A 141 -5.22 27.44 -12.15
CA VAL A 141 -5.22 26.55 -10.99
C VAL A 141 -6.53 25.77 -10.98
N ASP A 142 -6.45 24.48 -10.68
CA ASP A 142 -7.61 23.65 -10.42
C ASP A 142 -7.98 23.72 -8.93
N TYR A 143 -7.03 23.37 -8.07
CA TYR A 143 -7.14 23.50 -6.62
C TYR A 143 -5.78 23.64 -5.93
N VAL A 144 -5.82 24.12 -4.68
CA VAL A 144 -4.66 24.31 -3.80
C VAL A 144 -4.93 23.67 -2.45
N HIS A 145 -3.93 22.99 -1.91
CA HIS A 145 -3.95 22.37 -0.59
C HIS A 145 -2.76 22.85 0.26
N PRO A 146 -2.92 22.94 1.59
CA PRO A 146 -1.78 23.15 2.47
C PRO A 146 -0.85 21.93 2.43
N ALA A 147 0.45 22.14 2.60
CA ALA A 147 1.31 21.02 2.98
C ALA A 147 1.13 20.69 4.46
N ILE A 148 1.43 19.45 4.83
CA ILE A 148 1.33 18.96 6.20
C ILE A 148 2.69 18.48 6.70
N ARG A 149 2.93 18.56 8.00
CA ARG A 149 4.16 18.12 8.64
C ARG A 149 3.89 16.94 9.57
N LEU A 150 4.65 15.87 9.37
CA LEU A 150 4.63 14.65 10.16
C LEU A 150 6.08 14.29 10.52
N ASN A 151 6.38 14.16 11.82
CA ASN A 151 7.71 13.80 12.32
C ASN A 151 8.84 14.61 11.65
N ASP A 152 8.72 15.94 11.68
CA ASP A 152 9.65 16.92 11.06
C ASP A 152 9.80 16.85 9.54
N THR A 153 8.99 16.04 8.86
CA THR A 153 8.99 15.91 7.41
C THR A 153 7.74 16.56 6.82
N THR A 154 7.92 17.37 5.77
CA THR A 154 6.81 18.01 5.04
C THR A 154 6.29 17.08 3.93
N TYR A 155 4.97 16.97 3.83
CA TYR A 155 4.27 16.17 2.84
C TYR A 155 3.21 17.03 2.14
N GLY A 156 3.04 16.83 0.83
CA GLY A 156 1.84 17.20 0.11
C GLY A 156 0.82 16.07 0.11
N PHE A 157 -0.44 16.43 -0.03
CA PHE A 157 -1.52 15.49 -0.32
C PHE A 157 -2.33 16.00 -1.51
N PHE A 158 -2.96 15.07 -2.21
CA PHE A 158 -3.79 15.32 -3.37
C PHE A 158 -5.17 14.68 -3.18
N ASN A 159 -5.89 14.41 -4.26
CA ASN A 159 -7.21 13.81 -4.22
C ASN A 159 -7.22 12.26 -4.14
N ALA A 160 -6.10 11.61 -3.79
CA ALA A 160 -5.96 10.16 -3.80
C ALA A 160 -5.92 9.55 -2.39
N ILE A 161 -6.62 8.42 -2.21
CA ILE A 161 -6.71 7.64 -0.97
C ILE A 161 -6.28 6.20 -1.26
N ASN A 162 -5.46 5.64 -0.38
CA ASN A 162 -5.25 4.21 -0.30
C ASN A 162 -6.30 3.60 0.63
N LEU A 163 -7.10 2.68 0.11
CA LEU A 163 -8.25 2.11 0.80
C LEU A 163 -8.15 0.58 0.80
N LYS A 164 -8.27 -0.02 1.98
CA LYS A 164 -8.32 -1.46 2.15
C LYS A 164 -9.68 -1.86 2.72
N TRP A 165 -10.38 -2.73 2.01
CA TRP A 165 -11.67 -3.27 2.44
C TRP A 165 -11.51 -4.47 3.37
N LYS A 166 -12.48 -4.68 4.27
CA LYS A 166 -12.58 -5.92 5.04
C LYS A 166 -13.06 -7.08 4.15
N THR A 167 -12.66 -8.30 4.49
CA THR A 167 -12.94 -9.52 3.69
C THR A 167 -14.43 -9.83 3.50
N GLY A 168 -15.33 -9.22 4.28
CA GLY A 168 -16.78 -9.35 4.15
C GLY A 168 -17.49 -8.21 3.42
N ALA A 169 -16.78 -7.17 2.96
CA ALA A 169 -17.40 -6.03 2.29
C ALA A 169 -17.80 -6.41 0.86
N GLY A 170 -19.10 -6.60 0.61
CA GLY A 170 -19.61 -6.90 -0.73
C GLY A 170 -19.40 -5.73 -1.70
N LYS A 171 -19.15 -6.03 -2.99
CA LYS A 171 -18.87 -5.01 -4.02
C LYS A 171 -19.94 -3.91 -4.10
N ASN A 172 -21.22 -4.26 -3.97
CA ASN A 172 -22.31 -3.29 -3.93
C ASN A 172 -22.20 -2.29 -2.76
N SER A 173 -21.76 -2.75 -1.58
CA SER A 173 -21.54 -1.87 -0.42
C SER A 173 -20.33 -0.97 -0.63
N GLN A 174 -19.27 -1.50 -1.26
CA GLN A 174 -18.08 -0.73 -1.63
C GLN A 174 -18.45 0.38 -2.61
N ASP A 175 -19.17 0.06 -3.68
CA ASP A 175 -19.61 1.00 -4.71
C ASP A 175 -20.58 2.05 -4.15
N LEU A 176 -21.50 1.64 -3.26
CA LEU A 176 -22.44 2.54 -2.59
C LEU A 176 -21.71 3.53 -1.67
N LEU A 177 -20.75 3.07 -0.88
CA LEU A 177 -19.96 3.94 0.00
C LEU A 177 -19.08 4.88 -0.82
N ALA A 178 -18.40 4.36 -1.83
CA ALA A 178 -17.56 5.14 -2.74
C ALA A 178 -18.37 6.22 -3.46
N SER A 179 -19.58 5.89 -3.93
CA SER A 179 -20.54 6.82 -4.52
C SER A 179 -20.96 7.93 -3.54
N LYS A 180 -21.33 7.58 -2.30
CA LYS A 180 -21.74 8.54 -1.26
C LYS A 180 -20.63 9.52 -0.88
N LEU A 181 -19.39 9.07 -0.93
CA LEU A 181 -18.21 9.88 -0.63
C LEU A 181 -17.60 10.51 -1.89
N HIS A 182 -18.33 10.52 -3.01
CA HIS A 182 -17.93 11.08 -4.29
C HIS A 182 -16.54 10.63 -4.73
N SER A 183 -16.21 9.35 -4.50
CA SER A 183 -14.94 8.76 -4.86
C SER A 183 -15.07 7.79 -6.03
N LEU A 184 -14.04 7.76 -6.88
CA LEU A 184 -13.94 6.88 -8.04
C LEU A 184 -12.73 5.98 -7.88
N TYR A 185 -12.90 4.68 -8.13
CA TYR A 185 -11.82 3.72 -8.09
C TYR A 185 -11.02 3.76 -9.40
N GLU A 186 -9.70 3.90 -9.31
CA GLU A 186 -8.79 3.86 -10.45
C GLU A 186 -8.02 2.53 -10.44
N GLU A 187 -8.40 1.62 -11.34
CA GLU A 187 -7.84 0.25 -11.41
C GLU A 187 -6.33 0.23 -11.67
N LYS A 188 -5.82 1.17 -12.48
CA LYS A 188 -4.41 1.19 -12.90
C LYS A 188 -3.44 1.32 -11.74
N ASN A 189 -3.77 2.16 -10.76
CA ASN A 189 -2.90 2.46 -9.62
C ASN A 189 -3.44 1.86 -8.31
N ASN A 190 -4.59 1.17 -8.35
CA ASN A 190 -5.28 0.61 -7.18
C ASN A 190 -5.51 1.66 -6.07
N ILE A 191 -6.01 2.84 -6.45
CA ILE A 191 -6.30 3.97 -5.54
C ILE A 191 -7.74 4.46 -5.73
N TYR A 192 -8.27 5.11 -4.70
CA TYR A 192 -9.55 5.81 -4.76
C TYR A 192 -9.33 7.31 -4.89
N ARG A 193 -9.96 7.94 -5.88
CA ARG A 193 -9.90 9.39 -6.10
C ARG A 193 -11.14 10.07 -5.59
N VAL A 194 -11.00 11.01 -4.67
CA VAL A 194 -12.10 11.82 -4.15
C VAL A 194 -12.35 13.01 -5.06
N ASN A 195 -13.60 13.24 -5.42
CA ASN A 195 -14.02 14.48 -6.05
C ASN A 195 -14.05 15.61 -5.00
N ILE A 196 -12.92 16.30 -4.88
CA ILE A 196 -12.71 17.41 -3.93
C ILE A 196 -13.64 18.62 -4.15
N PHE A 197 -14.36 18.67 -5.28
CA PHE A 197 -15.33 19.73 -5.57
C PHE A 197 -16.69 19.47 -4.91
N GLU A 198 -16.98 18.22 -4.55
CA GLU A 198 -18.25 17.84 -3.91
C GLU A 198 -18.07 17.68 -2.39
N ILE A 199 -16.90 17.17 -1.95
CA ILE A 199 -16.61 16.91 -0.53
C ILE A 199 -15.15 17.27 -0.20
N PRO A 200 -14.86 17.87 0.98
CA PRO A 200 -13.48 18.09 1.42
C PRO A 200 -12.72 16.77 1.52
N PHE A 201 -11.47 16.73 1.00
CA PHE A 201 -10.66 15.52 0.89
C PHE A 201 -10.56 14.73 2.22
N PHE A 202 -10.09 15.38 3.28
CA PHE A 202 -9.93 14.73 4.58
C PHE A 202 -11.26 14.31 5.21
N LYS A 203 -12.36 15.01 4.91
CA LYS A 203 -13.69 14.59 5.36
C LYS A 203 -14.08 13.26 4.73
N ALA A 204 -13.79 13.05 3.44
CA ALA A 204 -13.99 11.76 2.79
C ALA A 204 -13.07 10.67 3.39
N VAL A 205 -11.77 10.96 3.60
CA VAL A 205 -10.83 10.04 4.26
C VAL A 205 -11.36 9.60 5.62
N ASN A 206 -11.81 10.55 6.44
CA ASN A 206 -12.32 10.29 7.79
C ASN A 206 -13.58 9.43 7.76
N PHE A 207 -14.53 9.72 6.85
CA PHE A 207 -15.72 8.89 6.71
C PHE A 207 -15.42 7.47 6.21
N PHE A 208 -14.44 7.30 5.31
CA PHE A 208 -13.98 5.97 4.95
C PHE A 208 -13.38 5.25 6.15
N ALA A 209 -12.51 5.91 6.91
CA ALA A 209 -11.84 5.29 8.04
C ALA A 209 -12.80 4.89 9.18
N GLU A 210 -13.90 5.62 9.35
CA GLU A 210 -14.92 5.34 10.36
C GLU A 210 -15.97 4.29 9.91
N ASP A 211 -16.00 3.91 8.63
CA ASP A 211 -16.97 2.93 8.12
C ASP A 211 -16.63 1.50 8.55
N ILE A 212 -17.66 0.74 8.95
CA ILE A 212 -17.49 -0.61 9.46
C ILE A 212 -16.95 -1.59 8.41
N ASN A 213 -17.11 -1.32 7.12
CA ASN A 213 -16.67 -2.19 6.02
C ASN A 213 -15.23 -1.93 5.58
N VAL A 214 -14.65 -0.80 6.00
CA VAL A 214 -13.29 -0.40 5.67
C VAL A 214 -12.33 -0.90 6.75
N ALA A 215 -11.21 -1.48 6.32
CA ALA A 215 -10.14 -1.93 7.19
C ALA A 215 -9.10 -0.83 7.42
N GLU A 216 -8.77 -0.09 6.38
CA GLU A 216 -7.77 0.98 6.40
C GLU A 216 -8.14 2.03 5.36
N ALA A 217 -8.05 3.32 5.72
CA ALA A 217 -8.20 4.44 4.81
C ALA A 217 -7.14 5.49 5.16
N SER A 218 -6.14 5.62 4.29
CA SER A 218 -5.03 6.55 4.49
C SER A 218 -4.90 7.46 3.27
N PRO A 219 -4.66 8.77 3.47
CA PRO A 219 -4.40 9.67 2.37
C PRO A 219 -3.09 9.28 1.67
N TYR A 220 -3.04 9.44 0.35
CA TYR A 220 -1.78 9.31 -0.38
C TYR A 220 -0.92 10.56 -0.11
N LEU A 221 0.13 10.39 0.69
CA LEU A 221 1.04 11.46 1.09
C LEU A 221 2.31 11.41 0.26
N VAL A 222 2.70 12.55 -0.28
CA VAL A 222 3.92 12.69 -1.06
C VAL A 222 4.90 13.53 -0.26
N LYS A 223 6.05 12.93 0.05
CA LYS A 223 7.12 13.62 0.76
C LYS A 223 7.70 14.75 -0.09
N LEU A 224 7.76 15.95 0.47
CA LEU A 224 8.48 17.07 -0.10
C LEU A 224 9.98 16.87 0.19
N GLU A 225 10.70 16.21 -0.71
CA GLU A 225 12.16 16.10 -0.63
C GLU A 225 12.83 17.22 -1.44
N PRO A 226 13.94 17.81 -0.95
CA PRO A 226 14.65 18.84 -1.68
C PRO A 226 15.18 18.32 -3.01
N SER A 227 15.16 19.17 -4.02
CA SER A 227 15.58 18.95 -5.42
C SER A 227 16.97 18.35 -5.66
N LEU A 228 17.80 18.22 -4.62
CA LEU A 228 19.17 17.70 -4.66
C LEU A 228 19.35 16.68 -3.52
N ARG A 229 19.59 15.44 -3.88
CA ARG A 229 19.90 14.33 -2.99
C ARG A 229 21.38 13.95 -3.13
N LEU A 230 22.10 14.03 -2.03
CA LEU A 230 23.50 13.62 -1.93
C LEU A 230 23.59 12.39 -1.04
N LYS A 231 24.21 11.32 -1.54
CA LYS A 231 24.47 10.11 -0.76
C LYS A 231 25.90 9.65 -0.98
N LEU A 232 26.71 9.69 0.06
CA LEU A 232 28.00 9.02 0.10
C LEU A 232 27.80 7.64 0.73
N SER A 233 28.36 6.61 0.12
CA SER A 233 28.36 5.25 0.67
C SER A 233 29.71 4.59 0.45
N LEU A 234 30.13 3.79 1.42
CA LEU A 234 31.29 2.92 1.33
C LEU A 234 30.82 1.50 1.02
N GLY A 235 31.57 0.78 0.20
CA GLY A 235 31.27 -0.63 -0.08
C GLY A 235 31.60 -1.56 1.08
N ILE A 236 32.36 -1.09 2.08
CA ILE A 236 32.72 -1.79 3.30
C ILE A 236 32.76 -0.82 4.49
N ASN A 237 32.34 -1.26 5.67
CA ASN A 237 32.27 -0.46 6.90
C ASN A 237 33.57 -0.48 7.74
N GLY A 238 34.60 -1.17 7.25
CA GLY A 238 35.93 -1.24 7.84
C GLY A 238 36.90 -2.00 6.93
N GLY A 239 38.20 -1.85 7.16
CA GLY A 239 39.22 -2.49 6.34
C GLY A 239 40.57 -2.62 7.06
N ASN A 240 41.51 -3.32 6.44
CA ASN A 240 42.90 -3.33 6.89
C ASN A 240 43.67 -2.14 6.34
N LEU A 241 44.84 -1.87 6.93
CA LEU A 241 45.81 -0.93 6.38
C LEU A 241 46.11 -1.21 4.90
N GLY A 242 45.99 -0.18 4.07
CA GLY A 242 46.26 -0.24 2.64
C GLY A 242 45.16 -0.87 1.78
N ASP A 243 44.07 -1.37 2.37
CA ASP A 243 42.94 -1.92 1.61
C ASP A 243 42.32 -0.82 0.75
N ALA A 244 42.04 -1.14 -0.51
CA ALA A 244 41.34 -0.26 -1.43
C ALA A 244 39.83 -0.32 -1.17
N ILE A 245 39.32 0.65 -0.42
CA ILE A 245 37.92 0.74 -0.01
C ILE A 245 37.13 1.42 -1.13
N PRO A 246 36.20 0.74 -1.80
CA PRO A 246 35.38 1.37 -2.81
C PRO A 246 34.38 2.33 -2.16
N PHE A 247 34.21 3.51 -2.73
CA PHE A 247 33.15 4.44 -2.36
C PHE A 247 32.30 4.80 -3.57
N THR A 248 31.07 5.23 -3.29
CA THR A 248 30.14 5.74 -4.28
C THR A 248 29.47 6.97 -3.72
N LEU A 249 29.63 8.10 -4.42
CA LEU A 249 28.89 9.32 -4.20
C LEU A 249 27.82 9.44 -5.28
N THR A 250 26.56 9.41 -4.86
CA THR A 250 25.41 9.65 -5.74
C THR A 250 24.88 11.04 -5.49
N VAL A 251 24.85 11.85 -6.55
CA VAL A 251 24.26 13.18 -6.58
C VAL A 251 23.08 13.13 -7.53
N ALA A 252 21.88 12.93 -7.00
CA ALA A 252 20.65 12.97 -7.77
C ALA A 252 20.04 14.37 -7.63
N PHE A 253 19.71 14.99 -8.75
CA PHE A 253 19.15 16.34 -8.76
C PHE A 253 18.08 16.47 -9.83
N SER A 254 17.18 17.43 -9.65
CA SER A 254 16.20 17.77 -10.69
C SER A 254 16.86 18.55 -11.83
N ASP A 255 16.25 18.53 -13.02
CA ASP A 255 16.74 19.24 -14.20
C ASP A 255 16.83 20.77 -14.02
N PHE A 256 16.24 21.30 -12.95
CA PHE A 256 16.28 22.73 -12.61
C PHE A 256 17.55 23.11 -11.86
N ILE A 257 18.29 22.13 -11.36
CA ILE A 257 19.54 22.33 -10.65
C ILE A 257 20.70 22.19 -11.63
N LYS A 258 21.50 23.26 -11.71
CA LYS A 258 22.82 23.22 -12.33
C LYS A 258 23.84 23.04 -11.23
N ILE A 259 24.45 21.86 -11.16
CA ILE A 259 25.59 21.61 -10.28
C ILE A 259 26.78 22.41 -10.82
N ASP A 260 27.49 23.11 -9.94
CA ASP A 260 28.75 23.73 -10.31
C ASP A 260 29.81 22.63 -10.48
N PRO A 261 30.38 22.44 -11.68
CA PRO A 261 31.39 21.42 -11.93
C PRO A 261 32.59 21.52 -10.98
N SER A 262 32.89 22.73 -10.47
CA SER A 262 33.98 22.96 -9.53
C SER A 262 33.79 22.22 -8.19
N SER A 263 32.54 22.05 -7.74
CA SER A 263 32.25 21.29 -6.52
C SER A 263 32.46 19.79 -6.69
N ILE A 264 32.29 19.28 -7.91
CA ILE A 264 32.56 17.89 -8.24
C ILE A 264 34.07 17.64 -8.39
N ALA A 265 34.79 18.59 -8.99
CA ALA A 265 36.24 18.48 -9.18
C ALA A 265 37.02 18.54 -7.86
N ASN A 266 36.49 19.22 -6.84
CA ASN A 266 37.16 19.45 -5.57
C ASN A 266 36.64 18.56 -4.42
N ILE A 267 36.06 17.40 -4.74
CA ILE A 267 35.61 16.45 -3.71
C ILE A 267 36.81 16.00 -2.88
N ASN A 268 36.73 16.24 -1.57
CA ASN A 268 37.74 15.83 -0.61
C ASN A 268 37.11 14.89 0.42
N LEU A 269 37.47 13.61 0.38
CA LEU A 269 37.04 12.61 1.35
C LEU A 269 38.09 12.33 2.43
N LYS A 270 39.20 13.09 2.46
CA LYS A 270 40.25 12.89 3.45
C LYS A 270 39.73 13.27 4.84
N PRO A 271 39.79 12.37 5.83
CA PRO A 271 39.53 12.72 7.23
C PRO A 271 40.45 13.85 7.70
N ASN A 272 39.95 14.71 8.58
CA ASN A 272 40.74 15.82 9.12
C ASN A 272 41.87 15.33 10.06
N GLU A 273 41.69 14.16 10.67
CA GLU A 273 42.60 13.58 11.68
C GLU A 273 43.82 12.88 11.08
N ILE A 274 43.80 12.58 9.77
CA ILE A 274 44.87 11.82 9.11
C ILE A 274 45.83 12.72 8.32
N GLN A 275 47.13 12.47 8.49
CA GLN A 275 48.17 13.13 7.69
C GLN A 275 47.99 12.79 6.22
N LYS A 276 48.34 13.72 5.32
CA LYS A 276 48.09 13.57 3.88
C LYS A 276 48.81 12.36 3.30
N GLU A 277 49.98 12.03 3.84
CA GLU A 277 50.83 10.91 3.45
C GLU A 277 50.23 9.55 3.82
N LEU A 278 49.28 9.53 4.76
CA LEU A 278 48.66 8.31 5.29
C LEU A 278 47.27 8.05 4.71
N PHE A 279 46.86 8.83 3.71
CA PHE A 279 45.59 8.70 3.03
C PHE A 279 45.75 8.90 1.53
N ASP A 280 45.16 8.00 0.76
CA ASP A 280 45.16 8.08 -0.70
C ASP A 280 43.74 7.93 -1.24
N ILE A 281 43.44 8.64 -2.32
CA ILE A 281 42.13 8.63 -2.98
C ILE A 281 42.31 8.61 -4.50
N GLU A 282 41.71 7.62 -5.13
CA GLU A 282 41.69 7.44 -6.58
C GLU A 282 40.23 7.52 -7.04
N PHE A 283 39.93 8.42 -7.97
CA PHE A 283 38.63 8.47 -8.62
C PHE A 283 38.68 7.65 -9.91
N ASP A 284 37.61 6.90 -10.20
CA ASP A 284 37.47 6.27 -11.51
C ASP A 284 37.34 7.37 -12.58
N THR A 285 37.78 7.12 -13.81
CA THR A 285 37.74 8.15 -14.87
C THR A 285 36.29 8.47 -15.25
N TYR A 286 35.85 9.70 -15.00
CA TYR A 286 34.58 10.23 -15.49
C TYR A 286 34.73 11.68 -16.01
N ASP A 287 33.90 12.05 -16.99
CA ASP A 287 33.87 13.39 -17.56
C ASP A 287 33.01 14.31 -16.67
N TYR A 288 33.67 15.05 -15.77
CA TYR A 288 33.04 15.98 -14.82
C TYR A 288 32.11 17.00 -15.51
N ALA A 289 32.48 17.47 -16.70
CA ALA A 289 31.73 18.50 -17.43
C ALA A 289 30.45 17.93 -18.06
N LYS A 290 30.49 16.70 -18.58
CA LYS A 290 29.30 16.01 -19.08
C LYS A 290 28.42 15.45 -17.96
N ALA A 291 29.05 14.97 -16.88
CA ALA A 291 28.33 14.41 -15.73
C ALA A 291 27.50 15.48 -15.02
N ALA A 292 28.03 16.70 -14.83
CA ALA A 292 27.32 17.81 -14.20
C ALA A 292 25.99 18.21 -14.87
N LEU A 293 25.74 17.77 -16.11
CA LEU A 293 24.56 18.10 -16.90
C LEU A 293 23.43 17.06 -16.81
N LYS A 294 23.68 15.86 -16.28
CA LYS A 294 22.68 14.78 -16.22
C LYS A 294 22.61 14.15 -14.83
N SER A 295 21.39 14.02 -14.33
CA SER A 295 21.08 13.32 -13.09
C SER A 295 20.75 11.84 -13.37
N PRO A 296 21.15 10.89 -12.49
CA PRO A 296 22.03 11.09 -11.34
C PRO A 296 23.51 11.12 -11.75
N ILE A 297 24.31 11.93 -11.06
CA ILE A 297 25.77 11.84 -11.11
C ILE A 297 26.20 10.74 -10.15
N VAL A 298 26.90 9.75 -10.68
CA VAL A 298 27.47 8.66 -9.89
C VAL A 298 28.99 8.75 -9.99
N ILE A 299 29.62 9.07 -8.87
CA ILE A 299 31.07 9.20 -8.74
C ILE A 299 31.55 8.01 -7.93
N THR A 300 32.47 7.26 -8.51
CA THR A 300 33.05 6.08 -7.90
C THR A 300 34.55 6.23 -7.80
N GLY A 301 35.12 5.55 -6.83
CA GLY A 301 36.55 5.60 -6.59
C GLY A 301 36.93 4.68 -5.45
N ARG A 302 38.20 4.75 -5.09
CA ARG A 302 38.83 3.96 -4.05
C ARG A 302 39.57 4.87 -3.11
N MET A 303 39.47 4.58 -1.82
CA MET A 303 40.23 5.25 -0.77
C MET A 303 41.10 4.24 -0.04
N ARG A 304 42.30 4.63 0.36
CA ARG A 304 43.23 3.80 1.14
C ARG A 304 43.67 4.55 2.38
N PHE A 305 43.70 3.84 3.49
CA PHE A 305 44.18 4.35 4.78
C PHE A 305 45.44 3.59 5.18
N TYR A 306 46.49 4.32 5.51
CA TYR A 306 47.78 3.77 5.95
C TYR A 306 48.05 3.99 7.45
N ALA A 307 47.04 4.44 8.21
CA ALA A 307 47.05 4.54 9.66
C ALA A 307 45.91 3.71 10.27
N PRO A 308 46.14 2.99 11.38
CA PRO A 308 45.07 2.29 12.09
C PRO A 308 44.28 3.28 12.97
N GLY A 309 42.98 3.06 13.12
CA GLY A 309 42.12 3.93 13.92
C GLY A 309 40.69 4.02 13.43
N GLU A 310 39.90 4.84 14.12
CA GLU A 310 38.56 5.25 13.73
C GLU A 310 38.64 6.65 13.11
N PHE A 311 38.19 6.79 11.87
CA PHE A 311 38.27 8.02 11.10
C PHE A 311 36.88 8.48 10.68
N VAL A 312 36.66 9.79 10.73
CA VAL A 312 35.43 10.41 10.21
C VAL A 312 35.69 10.95 8.81
N ILE A 313 35.04 10.35 7.81
CA ILE A 313 35.00 10.87 6.45
C ILE A 313 34.12 12.13 6.47
N PRO A 314 34.66 13.29 6.04
CA PRO A 314 33.95 14.55 6.12
C PRO A 314 32.75 14.57 5.16
N PRO A 315 31.72 15.39 5.46
CA PRO A 315 30.61 15.59 4.55
C PRO A 315 31.08 16.23 3.23
N VAL A 316 30.53 15.77 2.11
CA VAL A 316 30.85 16.28 0.77
C VAL A 316 29.93 17.46 0.46
N ASN A 317 30.52 18.61 0.17
CA ASN A 317 29.80 19.83 -0.18
C ASN A 317 29.61 19.92 -1.69
N ILE A 318 28.36 19.96 -2.15
CA ILE A 318 28.02 20.20 -3.56
C ILE A 318 27.37 21.57 -3.69
N THR A 319 27.98 22.44 -4.49
CA THR A 319 27.44 23.76 -4.82
C THR A 319 26.56 23.67 -6.06
N TYR A 320 25.45 24.38 -6.04
CA TYR A 320 24.47 24.30 -7.10
C TYR A 320 23.69 25.59 -7.26
N THR A 321 23.22 25.83 -8.49
CA THR A 321 22.37 26.96 -8.85
C THR A 321 21.02 26.44 -9.31
N CYS A 322 19.95 26.96 -8.74
CA CYS A 322 18.59 26.64 -9.17
C CYS A 322 18.17 27.62 -10.28
N THR A 323 17.92 27.10 -11.48
CA THR A 323 17.59 27.91 -12.67
C THR A 323 16.16 28.43 -12.66
N THR A 324 15.28 27.84 -11.86
CA THR A 324 13.86 28.22 -11.74
C THR A 324 13.54 29.00 -10.47
N CYS A 325 14.47 29.05 -9.51
CA CYS A 325 14.28 29.77 -8.26
C CYS A 325 14.39 31.29 -8.49
N SER A 326 13.59 32.06 -7.74
CA SER A 326 13.54 33.54 -7.81
C SER A 326 14.89 34.21 -7.58
N ASP A 327 15.74 33.58 -6.76
CA ASP A 327 17.14 33.95 -6.56
C ASP A 327 18.06 32.95 -7.27
N THR A 328 18.78 33.40 -8.31
CA THR A 328 19.88 32.67 -8.96
C THR A 328 21.15 32.64 -8.08
N GLN A 329 20.99 32.58 -6.76
CA GLN A 329 22.10 32.49 -5.82
C GLN A 329 22.67 31.07 -5.78
N VAL A 330 23.99 30.98 -5.65
CA VAL A 330 24.70 29.72 -5.46
C VAL A 330 24.37 29.18 -4.07
N ARG A 331 23.83 27.95 -4.01
CA ARG A 331 23.48 27.23 -2.78
C ARG A 331 24.43 26.06 -2.58
N THR A 332 24.55 25.56 -1.35
CA THR A 332 25.40 24.41 -1.02
C THR A 332 24.58 23.37 -0.27
N SER A 333 24.73 22.09 -0.63
CA SER A 333 24.18 20.95 0.12
C SER A 333 25.31 20.00 0.52
N MET A 334 25.10 19.22 1.59
CA MET A 334 26.13 18.39 2.22
C MET A 334 25.64 16.94 2.39
N THR A 335 26.54 15.96 2.25
CA THR A 335 26.25 14.57 2.68
C THR A 335 26.34 14.44 4.20
N GLU A 336 25.89 13.31 4.73
CA GLU A 336 26.23 12.90 6.10
C GLU A 336 27.72 12.54 6.20
N ALA A 337 28.29 12.69 7.40
CA ALA A 337 29.63 12.22 7.71
C ALA A 337 29.61 10.71 7.99
N ILE A 338 30.64 9.98 7.55
CA ILE A 338 30.69 8.51 7.69
C ILE A 338 31.85 8.13 8.59
N ILE A 339 31.59 7.30 9.59
CA ILE A 339 32.61 6.72 10.46
C ILE A 339 33.18 5.46 9.80
N PHE A 340 34.50 5.39 9.66
CA PHE A 340 35.21 4.26 9.06
C PHE A 340 36.33 3.75 9.97
N LYS A 341 36.44 2.42 10.12
CA LYS A 341 37.40 1.78 11.04
C LYS A 341 38.47 1.02 10.27
N THR A 342 39.72 1.30 10.60
CA THR A 342 40.91 0.66 10.02
C THR A 342 41.65 -0.13 11.08
N ALA A 343 41.90 -1.40 10.79
CA ALA A 343 42.67 -2.28 11.63
C ALA A 343 44.04 -2.58 11.00
N SER A 344 45.02 -2.93 11.83
CA SER A 344 46.32 -3.42 11.37
C SER A 344 46.60 -4.79 11.99
N ILE A 345 46.98 -5.74 11.15
CA ILE A 345 47.60 -7.00 11.57
C ILE A 345 49.10 -6.84 11.35
N VAL A 346 49.84 -6.53 12.42
CA VAL A 346 51.31 -6.48 12.34
C VAL A 346 51.82 -7.92 12.44
N SER A 347 52.38 -8.45 11.34
CA SER A 347 53.12 -9.71 11.38
C SER A 347 54.50 -9.47 11.97
N THR A 348 54.61 -9.49 13.30
CA THR A 348 55.90 -9.73 13.96
C THR A 348 56.41 -11.11 13.54
N LYS A 349 57.72 -11.24 13.30
CA LYS A 349 58.37 -12.48 12.82
C LYS A 349 58.35 -13.66 13.82
N GLU A 350 57.41 -13.67 14.77
CA GLU A 350 57.19 -14.69 15.79
C GLU A 350 55.68 -14.98 15.92
N PRO A 351 55.24 -16.15 16.43
CA PRO A 351 53.92 -16.73 16.15
C PRO A 351 52.72 -16.03 16.81
N GLU A 352 52.89 -14.83 17.35
CA GLU A 352 51.81 -14.03 17.92
C GLU A 352 51.45 -12.88 16.96
N ARG A 353 50.39 -13.09 16.16
CA ARG A 353 49.73 -12.00 15.44
C ARG A 353 49.04 -11.09 16.46
N LYS A 354 49.66 -9.97 16.83
CA LYS A 354 49.00 -8.98 17.68
C LYS A 354 48.10 -8.08 16.83
N LEU A 355 46.80 -8.21 17.04
CA LEU A 355 45.78 -7.34 16.48
C LEU A 355 45.76 -6.04 17.28
N ILE A 356 46.06 -4.90 16.64
CA ILE A 356 45.98 -3.58 17.28
C ILE A 356 44.56 -3.05 17.03
N ILE A 357 43.68 -3.20 18.02
CA ILE A 357 42.33 -2.59 18.03
C ILE A 357 42.41 -1.31 18.89
N PRO A 358 41.83 -0.17 18.47
CA PRO A 358 41.72 1.01 19.32
C PRO A 358 40.93 0.73 20.62
N THR A 359 41.57 1.04 21.76
CA THR A 359 41.15 0.86 23.15
C THR A 359 40.12 1.90 23.62
N ASN A 360 38.98 1.98 22.95
CA ASN A 360 37.80 2.50 23.62
C ASN A 360 37.09 1.29 24.23
N ASP A 361 37.17 1.17 25.56
CA ASP A 361 36.40 0.20 26.31
C ASP A 361 34.92 0.44 26.02
N LEU A 362 34.36 -0.35 25.11
CA LEU A 362 32.93 -0.55 25.07
C LEU A 362 32.56 -1.08 26.46
N PRO A 363 31.51 -0.56 27.12
CA PRO A 363 30.97 -1.25 28.27
C PRO A 363 30.68 -2.69 27.81
N GLN A 364 31.41 -3.65 28.36
CA GLN A 364 31.12 -5.07 28.18
C GLN A 364 29.78 -5.33 28.87
N ASN A 365 28.71 -5.03 28.15
CA ASN A 365 27.36 -5.46 28.48
C ASN A 365 26.88 -6.48 27.46
N PHE A 366 27.82 -7.22 26.87
CA PHE A 366 27.53 -8.43 26.14
C PHE A 366 27.77 -9.58 27.11
N ASP A 367 26.73 -9.90 27.85
CA ASP A 367 26.66 -11.12 28.63
C ASP A 367 26.57 -12.29 27.64
N ILE A 368 27.74 -12.76 27.18
CA ILE A 368 27.87 -13.84 26.19
C ILE A 368 27.13 -15.09 26.69
N GLU A 369 27.08 -15.29 28.01
CA GLU A 369 26.32 -16.37 28.63
C GLU A 369 24.82 -16.23 28.34
N ASP A 370 24.28 -15.00 28.40
CA ASP A 370 22.88 -14.72 28.13
C ASP A 370 22.52 -14.90 26.64
N TYR A 371 23.46 -14.59 25.74
CA TYR A 371 23.31 -14.89 24.30
C TYR A 371 23.41 -16.38 23.99
N VAL A 372 24.32 -17.11 24.63
CA VAL A 372 24.43 -18.58 24.47
C VAL A 372 23.19 -19.28 25.03
N LEU A 373 22.64 -18.79 26.15
CA LEU A 373 21.40 -19.29 26.73
C LEU A 373 20.19 -18.99 25.82
N LYS A 374 20.08 -17.77 25.27
CA LYS A 374 19.06 -17.38 24.29
C LYS A 374 19.18 -18.14 22.98
N ALA A 375 20.40 -18.40 22.51
CA ALA A 375 20.63 -19.19 21.31
C ALA A 375 20.22 -20.65 21.52
N ARG A 376 20.56 -21.28 22.67
CA ARG A 376 20.13 -22.65 23.01
C ARG A 376 18.62 -22.77 23.15
N THR A 377 17.98 -21.83 23.83
CA THR A 377 16.51 -21.82 23.96
C THR A 377 15.84 -21.60 22.60
N SER A 378 16.37 -20.72 21.76
CA SER A 378 15.87 -20.52 20.39
C SER A 378 16.04 -21.77 19.52
N LEU A 379 17.16 -22.49 19.66
CA LEU A 379 17.39 -23.76 18.97
C LEU A 379 16.42 -24.87 19.42
N LEU A 380 16.11 -24.92 20.72
CA LEU A 380 15.08 -25.82 21.27
C LEU A 380 13.69 -25.47 20.75
N ILE A 381 13.31 -24.20 20.73
CA ILE A 381 12.04 -23.73 20.18
C ILE A 381 11.94 -24.08 18.70
N PHE A 382 13.02 -23.93 17.93
CA PHE A 382 13.10 -24.32 16.53
C PHE A 382 12.91 -25.85 16.33
N ALA A 383 13.57 -26.67 17.16
CA ALA A 383 13.40 -28.12 17.10
C ALA A 383 11.96 -28.55 17.45
N VAL A 384 11.35 -27.94 18.46
CA VAL A 384 9.95 -28.21 18.87
C VAL A 384 8.97 -27.75 17.80
N SER A 385 9.20 -26.60 17.17
CA SER A 385 8.33 -26.11 16.10
C SER A 385 8.43 -26.96 14.84
N ILE A 386 9.61 -27.46 14.48
CA ILE A 386 9.76 -28.48 13.42
C ILE A 386 8.97 -29.74 13.75
N LEU A 387 9.08 -30.26 14.98
CA LEU A 387 8.32 -31.43 15.40
C LEU A 387 6.81 -31.19 15.31
N ALA A 388 6.34 -30.01 15.73
CA ALA A 388 4.95 -29.61 15.63
C ALA A 388 4.47 -29.57 14.17
N VAL A 389 5.28 -29.06 13.25
CA VAL A 389 4.97 -29.05 11.81
C VAL A 389 4.88 -30.47 11.27
N PHE A 390 5.80 -31.38 11.63
CA PHE A 390 5.72 -32.79 11.22
C PHE A 390 4.47 -33.49 11.77
N LEU A 391 4.09 -33.21 13.02
CA LEU A 391 2.84 -33.71 13.61
C LEU A 391 1.61 -33.16 12.88
N LEU A 392 1.62 -31.87 12.51
CA LEU A 392 0.55 -31.22 11.74
C LEU A 392 0.41 -31.83 10.35
N ILE A 393 1.53 -32.06 9.66
CA ILE A 393 1.54 -32.73 8.35
C ILE A 393 1.01 -34.16 8.47
N GLY A 394 1.46 -34.91 9.49
CA GLY A 394 0.97 -36.27 9.78
C GLY A 394 -0.53 -36.30 10.09
N TRP A 395 -1.04 -35.32 10.85
CA TRP A 395 -2.45 -35.17 11.16
C TRP A 395 -3.28 -34.82 9.92
N ILE A 396 -2.80 -33.89 9.07
CA ILE A 396 -3.44 -33.54 7.80
C ILE A 396 -3.48 -34.77 6.87
N TRP A 397 -2.40 -35.53 6.80
CA TRP A 397 -2.35 -36.77 6.00
C TRP A 397 -3.34 -37.82 6.50
N LYS A 398 -3.43 -38.02 7.82
CA LYS A 398 -4.41 -38.93 8.41
C LYS A 398 -5.84 -38.48 8.09
N ARG A 399 -6.13 -37.19 8.28
CA ARG A 399 -7.45 -36.62 7.99
C ARG A 399 -7.82 -36.72 6.52
N GLN A 400 -6.88 -36.50 5.60
CA GLN A 400 -7.12 -36.69 4.17
C GLN A 400 -7.39 -38.15 3.81
N LYS A 401 -6.76 -39.10 4.51
CA LYS A 401 -7.01 -40.53 4.29
C LYS A 401 -8.41 -40.93 4.79
N ASP A 402 -8.82 -40.40 5.94
CA ASP A 402 -10.15 -40.63 6.51
C ASP A 402 -11.24 -39.99 5.62
N ILE A 403 -11.05 -38.76 5.15
CA ILE A 403 -11.98 -38.09 4.21
C ILE A 403 -12.05 -38.84 2.88
N ARG A 404 -10.93 -39.34 2.34
CA ARG A 404 -10.96 -40.15 1.11
C ARG A 404 -11.63 -41.51 1.31
N ALA A 405 -11.53 -42.10 2.50
CA ALA A 405 -12.23 -43.34 2.82
C ALA A 405 -13.76 -43.10 2.91
N GLU A 406 -14.18 -41.97 3.49
CA GLU A 406 -15.58 -41.54 3.49
C GLU A 406 -16.08 -41.20 2.07
N ASP A 407 -15.32 -40.47 1.25
CA ASP A 407 -15.70 -40.13 -0.13
C ASP A 407 -15.87 -41.37 -1.03
N ILE A 408 -15.09 -42.42 -0.81
CA ILE A 408 -15.21 -43.70 -1.55
C ILE A 408 -16.44 -44.49 -1.09
N LEU A 409 -16.84 -44.37 0.19
CA LEU A 409 -18.09 -44.94 0.70
C LEU A 409 -19.32 -44.14 0.25
N LEU A 410 -19.24 -42.81 0.20
CA LEU A 410 -20.32 -41.90 -0.19
C LEU A 410 -20.60 -41.93 -1.69
N LYS A 411 -19.59 -42.17 -2.55
CA LYS A 411 -19.78 -42.39 -4.00
C LYS A 411 -20.54 -43.66 -4.35
N LYS A 412 -20.78 -44.57 -3.41
CA LYS A 412 -21.62 -45.77 -3.60
C LYS A 412 -23.10 -45.55 -3.25
N LEU A 413 -23.46 -44.45 -2.58
CA LEU A 413 -24.85 -44.09 -2.29
C LEU A 413 -25.38 -43.15 -3.38
N LYS A 414 -26.60 -43.40 -3.86
CA LYS A 414 -27.25 -42.53 -4.85
C LYS A 414 -27.32 -41.09 -4.30
N PRO A 415 -27.04 -40.05 -5.12
CA PRO A 415 -26.96 -38.66 -4.66
C PRO A 415 -28.24 -38.15 -3.99
N ASP A 416 -29.40 -38.73 -4.31
CA ASP A 416 -30.70 -38.39 -3.70
C ASP A 416 -30.83 -38.85 -2.25
N ALA A 417 -30.23 -39.99 -1.88
CA ALA A 417 -30.29 -40.54 -0.53
C ALA A 417 -29.52 -39.68 0.51
N LEU A 418 -28.39 -39.10 0.08
CA LEU A 418 -27.55 -38.26 0.94
C LEU A 418 -28.18 -36.88 1.19
N ILE A 419 -28.80 -36.29 0.15
CA ILE A 419 -29.53 -35.02 0.27
C ILE A 419 -30.76 -35.22 1.16
N LEU A 420 -31.46 -36.35 0.99
CA LEU A 420 -32.59 -36.75 1.83
C LEU A 420 -32.22 -36.89 3.31
N GLU A 421 -31.09 -37.54 3.62
CA GLU A 421 -30.60 -37.71 4.99
C GLU A 421 -30.25 -36.36 5.64
N ARG A 422 -29.61 -35.45 4.89
CA ARG A 422 -29.35 -34.07 5.35
C ARG A 422 -30.63 -33.30 5.63
N LEU A 423 -31.63 -33.43 4.75
CA LEU A 423 -32.94 -32.79 4.92
C LEU A 423 -33.69 -33.34 6.15
N LYS A 424 -33.68 -34.67 6.36
CA LYS A 424 -34.25 -35.32 7.56
C LYS A 424 -33.54 -34.86 8.83
N THR A 425 -32.21 -34.71 8.79
CA THR A 425 -31.41 -34.24 9.93
C THR A 425 -31.76 -32.80 10.29
N LEU A 426 -31.85 -31.91 9.31
CA LEU A 426 -32.18 -30.50 9.53
C LEU A 426 -33.62 -30.28 10.01
N LEU A 427 -34.58 -31.08 9.55
CA LEU A 427 -35.96 -31.03 10.04
C LEU A 427 -36.08 -31.42 11.54
N ASN A 428 -35.20 -32.31 12.01
CA ASN A 428 -35.18 -32.79 13.40
C ASN A 428 -34.45 -31.84 14.38
N ILE A 429 -33.73 -30.83 13.89
CA ILE A 429 -33.05 -29.83 14.74
C ILE A 429 -34.06 -28.76 15.18
N THR A 430 -33.93 -28.26 16.41
CA THR A 430 -34.71 -27.11 16.91
C THR A 430 -34.40 -25.86 16.06
N PRO A 431 -35.41 -25.20 15.46
CA PRO A 431 -35.18 -24.12 14.49
C PRO A 431 -34.44 -22.95 15.15
N PRO A 432 -33.21 -22.59 14.69
CA PRO A 432 -32.51 -21.43 15.20
C PRO A 432 -33.19 -20.14 14.74
N LYS A 433 -33.25 -19.13 15.61
CA LYS A 433 -33.68 -17.78 15.23
C LYS A 433 -32.52 -17.05 14.54
N PRO A 434 -32.76 -16.31 13.45
CA PRO A 434 -34.07 -16.02 12.84
C PRO A 434 -34.58 -17.15 11.93
N HIS A 435 -35.88 -17.46 12.02
CA HIS A 435 -36.48 -18.62 11.34
C HIS A 435 -36.35 -18.58 9.80
N TRP A 436 -36.28 -17.40 9.19
CA TRP A 436 -36.14 -17.29 7.73
C TRP A 436 -34.83 -17.88 7.18
N LEU A 437 -33.71 -17.83 7.93
CA LEU A 437 -32.44 -18.44 7.52
C LEU A 437 -32.54 -19.97 7.51
N TYR A 438 -33.16 -20.52 8.56
CA TYR A 438 -33.41 -21.96 8.68
C TYR A 438 -34.32 -22.48 7.56
N ILE A 439 -35.41 -21.75 7.27
CA ILE A 439 -36.34 -22.11 6.20
C ILE A 439 -35.67 -22.01 4.81
N LYS A 440 -34.80 -21.01 4.60
CA LYS A 440 -34.01 -20.87 3.37
C LYS A 440 -33.09 -22.07 3.12
N GLU A 441 -32.46 -22.59 4.16
CA GLU A 441 -31.56 -23.75 4.04
C GLU A 441 -32.36 -25.03 3.72
N ILE A 442 -33.50 -25.21 4.39
CA ILE A 442 -34.42 -26.33 4.12
C ILE A 442 -34.94 -26.31 2.69
N ILE A 443 -35.34 -25.14 2.17
CA ILE A 443 -35.92 -25.06 0.82
C ILE A 443 -34.87 -25.28 -0.27
N ASN A 444 -33.63 -24.83 -0.06
CA ASN A 444 -32.54 -25.12 -0.99
C ASN A 444 -32.28 -26.62 -1.10
N LEU A 445 -32.22 -27.31 0.05
CA LEU A 445 -32.07 -28.77 0.08
C LEU A 445 -33.28 -29.49 -0.52
N LEU A 446 -34.50 -28.97 -0.34
CA LEU A 446 -35.67 -29.51 -1.01
C LEU A 446 -35.58 -29.38 -2.53
N ARG A 447 -35.14 -28.24 -3.05
CA ARG A 447 -34.95 -28.02 -4.50
C ARG A 447 -33.88 -28.99 -5.05
N GLU A 448 -32.75 -29.12 -4.36
CA GLU A 448 -31.70 -30.09 -4.71
C GLU A 448 -32.22 -31.53 -4.69
N TYR A 449 -33.02 -31.89 -3.68
CA TYR A 449 -33.65 -33.20 -3.58
C TYR A 449 -34.61 -33.47 -4.75
N LEU A 450 -35.49 -32.52 -5.09
CA LEU A 450 -36.42 -32.67 -6.21
C LEU A 450 -35.69 -32.82 -7.54
N VAL A 451 -34.63 -32.04 -7.76
CA VAL A 451 -33.79 -32.12 -8.97
C VAL A 451 -33.08 -33.47 -9.05
N ALA A 452 -32.43 -33.91 -7.98
CA ALA A 452 -31.71 -35.18 -7.93
C ALA A 452 -32.66 -36.39 -8.06
N ARG A 453 -33.86 -36.32 -7.45
CA ARG A 453 -34.83 -37.41 -7.42
C ARG A 453 -35.58 -37.59 -8.74
N TYR A 454 -35.90 -36.49 -9.41
CA TYR A 454 -36.66 -36.50 -10.68
C TYR A 454 -35.79 -36.26 -11.92
N ASN A 455 -34.46 -36.24 -11.74
CA ASN A 455 -33.46 -36.06 -12.80
C ASN A 455 -33.73 -34.83 -13.68
N ILE A 456 -34.04 -33.71 -13.04
CA ILE A 456 -34.41 -32.45 -13.69
C ILE A 456 -33.14 -31.78 -14.24
N PRO A 457 -33.14 -31.27 -15.48
CA PRO A 457 -32.01 -30.50 -16.01
C PRO A 457 -31.68 -29.30 -15.13
N GLN A 458 -30.39 -29.03 -14.92
CA GLN A 458 -29.87 -28.02 -13.97
C GLN A 458 -30.21 -26.55 -14.31
N GLU A 459 -31.04 -26.26 -15.30
CA GLU A 459 -31.19 -24.91 -15.85
C GLU A 459 -32.15 -23.95 -15.12
N PRO A 460 -33.01 -24.37 -14.15
CA PRO A 460 -33.68 -23.40 -13.30
C PRO A 460 -33.32 -23.57 -11.81
N PHE A 461 -32.08 -23.27 -11.40
CA PHE A 461 -31.74 -23.13 -9.97
C PHE A 461 -32.14 -21.76 -9.37
N GLY A 462 -32.30 -20.74 -10.23
CA GLY A 462 -32.60 -19.36 -9.82
C GLY A 462 -34.09 -19.01 -9.82
N GLY A 463 -34.48 -18.08 -8.95
CA GLY A 463 -35.82 -17.49 -8.91
C GLY A 463 -36.66 -17.86 -7.69
N SER A 464 -37.86 -17.28 -7.62
CA SER A 464 -38.88 -17.57 -6.62
C SER A 464 -39.29 -19.05 -6.67
N GLY A 465 -39.70 -19.61 -5.54
CA GLY A 465 -40.29 -20.94 -5.44
C GLY A 465 -41.47 -21.15 -6.40
N SER A 466 -42.23 -20.10 -6.73
CA SER A 466 -43.25 -20.14 -7.77
C SER A 466 -42.70 -20.41 -9.18
N THR A 467 -41.63 -19.72 -9.57
CA THR A 467 -40.97 -19.89 -10.88
C THR A 467 -40.31 -21.26 -10.98
N PHE A 468 -39.64 -21.69 -9.91
CA PHE A 468 -39.08 -23.04 -9.80
C PHE A 468 -40.20 -24.08 -9.95
N PHE A 469 -41.28 -23.95 -9.19
CA PHE A 469 -42.41 -24.90 -9.23
C PHE A 469 -43.00 -25.07 -10.63
N GLU A 470 -43.30 -23.98 -11.35
CA GLU A 470 -43.86 -24.08 -12.70
C GLU A 470 -42.91 -24.79 -13.68
N SER A 471 -41.59 -24.64 -13.50
CA SER A 471 -40.59 -25.34 -14.34
C SER A 471 -40.53 -26.85 -14.08
N VAL A 472 -40.82 -27.29 -12.84
CA VAL A 472 -40.69 -28.70 -12.42
C VAL A 472 -42.03 -29.43 -12.27
N ARG A 473 -43.17 -28.73 -12.32
CA ARG A 473 -44.51 -29.25 -12.03
C ARG A 473 -44.88 -30.49 -12.84
N HIS A 474 -44.45 -30.56 -14.11
CA HIS A 474 -44.75 -31.68 -15.01
C HIS A 474 -43.93 -32.95 -14.71
N MET A 475 -42.85 -32.83 -13.93
CA MET A 475 -41.96 -33.92 -13.55
C MET A 475 -42.25 -34.47 -12.15
N ILE A 476 -43.10 -33.79 -11.37
CA ILE A 476 -43.50 -34.18 -10.01
C ILE A 476 -44.79 -35.03 -10.06
N PRO A 477 -44.88 -36.13 -9.29
CA PRO A 477 -46.11 -36.92 -9.17
C PRO A 477 -47.32 -36.10 -8.73
N GLY A 478 -48.48 -36.32 -9.36
CA GLY A 478 -49.68 -35.52 -9.16
C GLY A 478 -50.18 -35.39 -7.72
N ASN A 479 -49.93 -36.39 -6.88
CA ASN A 479 -50.25 -36.39 -5.46
C ASN A 479 -49.36 -35.46 -4.61
N LYS A 480 -48.21 -35.01 -5.13
CA LYS A 480 -47.26 -34.12 -4.43
C LYS A 480 -47.31 -32.66 -4.91
N ILE A 481 -47.93 -32.42 -6.07
CA ILE A 481 -47.98 -31.10 -6.73
C ILE A 481 -48.54 -30.02 -5.80
N LYS A 482 -49.63 -30.31 -5.09
CA LYS A 482 -50.29 -29.33 -4.21
C LYS A 482 -49.40 -28.95 -3.03
N ASN A 483 -48.82 -29.93 -2.34
CA ASN A 483 -48.01 -29.70 -1.14
C ASN A 483 -46.69 -29.00 -1.47
N VAL A 484 -46.01 -29.41 -2.55
CA VAL A 484 -44.79 -28.75 -3.03
C VAL A 484 -45.06 -27.30 -3.42
N LYS A 485 -46.19 -27.02 -4.08
CA LYS A 485 -46.59 -25.64 -4.43
C LYS A 485 -46.79 -24.78 -3.18
N THR A 486 -47.55 -25.27 -2.21
CA THR A 486 -47.85 -24.55 -0.97
C THR A 486 -46.58 -24.21 -0.21
N VAL A 487 -45.72 -25.21 0.03
CA VAL A 487 -44.46 -25.04 0.77
C VAL A 487 -43.51 -24.05 0.10
N LEU A 488 -43.34 -24.14 -1.23
CA LEU A 488 -42.47 -23.21 -1.97
C LEU A 488 -43.01 -21.77 -1.91
N TYR A 489 -44.34 -21.59 -2.03
CA TYR A 489 -44.98 -20.27 -1.99
C TYR A 489 -44.96 -19.65 -0.58
N GLU A 490 -45.26 -20.44 0.45
CA GLU A 490 -45.18 -19.99 1.85
C GLU A 490 -43.74 -19.61 2.22
N THR A 491 -42.76 -20.36 1.75
CA THR A 491 -41.34 -20.07 1.98
C THR A 491 -40.93 -18.74 1.34
N ASP A 492 -41.33 -18.47 0.10
CA ASP A 492 -41.03 -17.20 -0.57
C ASP A 492 -41.57 -16.01 0.25
N ASN A 493 -42.79 -16.13 0.80
CA ASN A 493 -43.39 -15.09 1.63
C ASN A 493 -42.64 -14.90 2.96
N ILE A 494 -42.20 -15.99 3.60
CA ILE A 494 -41.47 -15.93 4.88
C ILE A 494 -40.07 -15.32 4.69
N ILE A 495 -39.37 -15.70 3.61
CA ILE A 495 -38.05 -15.16 3.28
C ILE A 495 -38.16 -13.69 2.86
N ALA A 496 -39.14 -13.34 2.02
CA ALA A 496 -39.35 -11.96 1.59
C ALA A 496 -39.74 -11.01 2.74
N ALA A 497 -40.45 -11.52 3.75
CA ALA A 497 -40.80 -10.77 4.95
C ALA A 497 -39.73 -10.81 6.07
N GLU A 498 -38.60 -11.51 5.85
CA GLU A 498 -37.48 -11.68 6.79
C GLU A 498 -37.91 -12.00 8.23
N LEU A 499 -38.91 -12.89 8.38
CA LEU A 499 -39.53 -13.15 9.68
C LEU A 499 -38.53 -13.76 10.67
N LYS A 500 -38.29 -13.04 11.77
CA LYS A 500 -37.43 -13.51 12.88
C LYS A 500 -38.05 -14.71 13.59
N GLU A 501 -39.37 -14.70 13.75
CA GLU A 501 -40.16 -15.78 14.34
C GLU A 501 -41.34 -16.09 13.42
N TYR A 502 -41.53 -17.36 13.13
CA TYR A 502 -42.63 -17.87 12.33
C TYR A 502 -43.46 -18.82 13.20
N GLY A 503 -44.71 -18.41 13.49
CA GLY A 503 -45.59 -19.10 14.43
C GLY A 503 -46.09 -20.48 13.96
N GLU A 504 -45.99 -20.77 12.67
CA GLU A 504 -46.41 -22.05 12.07
C GLU A 504 -45.22 -22.95 11.68
N ILE A 505 -44.05 -22.78 12.32
CA ILE A 505 -42.83 -23.53 11.98
C ILE A 505 -43.01 -25.06 12.10
N ASP A 506 -43.80 -25.53 13.05
CA ASP A 506 -44.07 -26.96 13.24
C ASP A 506 -44.97 -27.54 12.14
N LYS A 507 -45.94 -26.74 11.66
CA LYS A 507 -46.77 -27.11 10.51
C LYS A 507 -45.94 -27.15 9.23
N PHE A 508 -45.05 -26.17 9.03
CA PHE A 508 -44.08 -26.18 7.94
C PHE A 508 -43.20 -27.45 7.95
N LYS A 509 -42.69 -27.85 9.11
CA LYS A 509 -41.92 -29.10 9.25
C LYS A 509 -42.75 -30.35 8.92
N SER A 510 -44.01 -30.39 9.32
CA SER A 510 -44.94 -31.48 8.99
C SER A 510 -45.19 -31.57 7.49
N ASP A 511 -45.48 -30.45 6.83
CA ASP A 511 -45.74 -30.38 5.38
C ASP A 511 -44.48 -30.78 4.58
N MET A 512 -43.30 -30.36 5.04
CA MET A 512 -42.01 -30.80 4.51
C MET A 512 -41.79 -32.30 4.67
N ALA A 513 -42.09 -32.86 5.84
CA ALA A 513 -41.95 -34.29 6.09
C ALA A 513 -42.92 -35.12 5.23
N GLU A 514 -44.13 -34.63 4.96
CA GLU A 514 -45.10 -35.28 4.09
C GLU A 514 -44.63 -35.37 2.64
N ILE A 515 -44.00 -34.30 2.11
CA ILE A 515 -43.40 -34.30 0.76
C ILE A 515 -42.31 -35.39 0.64
N ILE A 516 -41.59 -35.62 1.73
CA ILE A 516 -40.42 -36.50 1.80
C ILE A 516 -40.78 -37.96 2.08
N ASN A 517 -41.71 -38.26 3.01
CA ASN A 517 -41.92 -39.59 3.59
C ASN A 517 -42.89 -40.52 2.85
N ILE A 518 -43.61 -40.07 1.82
CA ILE A 518 -44.66 -40.90 1.17
C ILE A 518 -44.14 -42.10 0.34
N ASN A 519 -42.82 -42.33 0.24
CA ASN A 519 -42.25 -43.42 -0.58
C ASN A 519 -41.36 -44.43 0.19
N GLU A 520 -41.58 -44.64 1.50
CA GLU A 520 -41.09 -45.86 2.18
C GLU A 520 -42.08 -47.04 2.09
N SER A 521 -43.10 -46.97 1.22
CA SER A 521 -44.00 -48.10 0.87
C SER A 521 -43.79 -48.60 -0.55
#